data_AF-A0A354RCT6-F1
#
_entry.id   AF-A0A354RCT6-F1
#
_cell.length_a   1.000
_cell.length_b   1.000
_cell.length_c   1.000
_cell.angle_alpha   90.00
_cell.angle_beta   90.00
_cell.angle_gamma   90.00
#
_symmetry.space_group_name_H-M   'P 1'
#
loop_
_entity.id
_entity.type
_entity.pdbx_description
1 polymer ?
#
loop_
_entity_poly.entity_id
_entity_poly.type
_entity_poly.pdbx_seq_one_letter_code
_entity_poly.pdbx_strand_id
1 'polypeptide(L)'
;MSAPFRLILVSYLGCFSQSLIGLDSFNQTIAPLFEQNCVKCHGGEKTKGKVNLKEIRSQADILAKPELIKELIEVIDFGDMPPENEQPLSEEQRTATVLLLKDFMGQAVADAKRGKPRLSRLNRFQYNNS
;
A
#
# COMPACT_ATOMS: atom_id res chain seq x y z
N MET A 1 19.54 7.84 -64.18
CA MET A 1 20.44 8.04 -63.04
C MET A 1 19.56 8.34 -61.83
N SER A 2 18.67 7.45 -61.38
CA SER A 2 18.88 6.19 -60.62
C SER A 2 19.68 6.39 -59.32
N ALA A 3 18.99 6.78 -58.24
CA ALA A 3 19.08 6.11 -56.92
C ALA A 3 17.98 6.65 -55.98
N PRO A 4 17.10 5.79 -55.43
CA PRO A 4 15.98 6.18 -54.58
C PRO A 4 16.39 6.32 -53.11
N PHE A 5 16.01 7.42 -52.46
CA PHE A 5 16.17 7.59 -51.02
C PHE A 5 15.21 6.64 -50.31
N ARG A 6 15.78 5.65 -49.64
CA ARG A 6 15.09 4.54 -48.99
C ARG A 6 14.17 5.07 -47.88
N LEU A 7 12.89 4.72 -48.00
CA LEU A 7 11.92 4.67 -46.92
C LEU A 7 12.51 3.82 -45.77
N ILE A 8 13.01 4.45 -44.72
CA ILE A 8 13.21 3.77 -43.43
C ILE A 8 11.91 3.95 -42.66
N LEU A 9 11.03 2.98 -42.84
CA LEU A 9 9.87 2.76 -41.99
C LEU A 9 10.43 2.33 -40.62
N VAL A 10 10.61 3.29 -39.71
CA VAL A 10 10.88 2.99 -38.30
C VAL A 10 9.57 2.53 -37.69
N SER A 11 9.28 1.24 -37.89
CA SER A 11 8.32 0.48 -37.09
C SER A 11 8.88 0.40 -35.66
N TYR A 12 8.67 1.45 -34.88
CA TYR A 12 8.75 1.34 -33.42
C TYR A 12 7.47 0.62 -32.96
N LEU A 13 7.48 -0.71 -33.10
CA LEU A 13 6.66 -1.60 -32.30
C LEU A 13 7.20 -1.56 -30.86
N GLY A 14 7.03 -0.40 -30.22
CA GLY A 14 7.26 -0.26 -28.79
C GLY A 14 6.12 -0.95 -28.09
N CYS A 15 6.36 -2.20 -27.65
CA CYS A 15 5.52 -2.84 -26.65
C CYS A 15 5.61 -1.96 -25.38
N PHE A 16 4.65 -1.06 -25.22
CA PHE A 16 4.52 -0.21 -24.03
C PHE A 16 4.02 -1.14 -22.91
N SER A 17 4.94 -1.88 -22.30
CA SER A 17 4.64 -2.71 -21.13
C SER A 17 4.45 -1.82 -19.91
N GLN A 18 3.36 -1.05 -19.88
CA GLN A 18 2.89 -0.41 -18.66
C GLN A 18 2.10 -1.46 -17.84
N SER A 19 2.82 -2.19 -17.02
CA SER A 19 2.25 -2.77 -15.79
C SER A 19 3.21 -2.49 -14.66
N LEU A 20 3.21 -1.23 -14.23
CA LEU A 20 3.76 -0.77 -12.96
C LEU A 20 2.61 -0.48 -11.98
N ILE A 21 1.50 -1.21 -12.08
CA ILE A 21 0.37 -1.06 -11.15
C ILE A 21 0.69 -1.92 -9.93
N GLY A 22 1.21 -1.28 -8.87
CA GLY A 22 1.14 -1.84 -7.52
C GLY A 22 2.43 -1.96 -6.71
N LEU A 23 3.61 -1.69 -7.26
CA LEU A 23 4.86 -1.83 -6.50
C LEU A 23 5.30 -0.59 -5.73
N ASP A 24 4.71 0.59 -6.01
CA ASP A 24 5.24 1.84 -5.45
C ASP A 24 4.18 2.82 -4.93
N SER A 25 2.93 2.34 -4.78
CA SER A 25 1.80 3.14 -4.29
C SER A 25 2.07 3.73 -2.89
N PHE A 26 2.81 2.99 -2.05
CA PHE A 26 3.23 3.48 -0.74
C PHE A 26 4.12 4.71 -0.84
N ASN A 27 5.19 4.66 -1.65
CA ASN A 27 6.15 5.75 -1.76
C ASN A 27 5.58 6.98 -2.48
N GLN A 28 4.61 6.77 -3.38
CA GLN A 28 4.01 7.86 -4.15
C GLN A 28 2.89 8.58 -3.40
N THR A 29 2.13 7.87 -2.56
CA THR A 29 0.92 8.43 -1.93
C THR A 29 1.00 8.45 -0.41
N ILE A 30 1.31 7.30 0.22
CA ILE A 30 1.24 7.17 1.69
C ILE A 30 2.41 7.85 2.38
N ALA A 31 3.64 7.56 1.96
CA ALA A 31 4.83 8.10 2.62
C ALA A 31 4.89 9.64 2.57
N PRO A 32 4.62 10.31 1.42
CA PRO A 32 4.61 11.77 1.37
C PRO A 32 3.52 12.40 2.22
N LEU A 33 2.33 11.78 2.29
CA LEU A 33 1.23 12.26 3.12
C LEU A 33 1.53 12.11 4.60
N PHE A 34 2.10 10.98 5.02
CA PHE A 34 2.51 10.77 6.40
C PHE A 34 3.52 11.83 6.84
N GLU A 35 4.55 12.09 6.02
CA GLU A 35 5.57 13.08 6.35
C GLU A 35 4.99 14.50 6.45
N GLN A 36 4.12 14.88 5.52
CA GLN A 36 3.56 16.24 5.46
C GLN A 36 2.49 16.51 6.52
N ASN A 37 1.60 15.56 6.77
CA ASN A 37 0.37 15.81 7.52
C ASN A 37 0.29 15.05 8.85
N CYS A 38 1.05 13.96 9.03
CA CYS A 38 0.83 13.05 10.16
C CYS A 38 2.00 13.02 11.15
N VAL A 39 3.24 12.98 10.66
CA VAL A 39 4.46 12.79 11.47
C VAL A 39 4.69 13.93 12.47
N LYS A 40 4.20 15.14 12.19
CA LYS A 40 4.26 16.27 13.15
C LYS A 40 3.63 15.94 14.50
N CYS A 41 2.55 15.17 14.51
CA CYS A 41 1.80 14.77 15.72
C CYS A 41 2.02 13.31 16.12
N HIS A 42 2.27 12.45 15.13
CA HIS A 42 2.42 11.00 15.28
C HIS A 42 3.85 10.56 14.94
N GLY A 43 4.85 11.35 15.31
CA GLY A 43 6.26 11.03 15.15
C GLY A 43 7.14 11.67 16.23
N GLY A 44 8.26 11.01 16.56
CA GLY A 44 9.28 11.54 17.51
C GLY A 44 9.06 11.14 18.98
N GLU A 45 9.56 11.96 19.92
CA GLU A 45 9.57 11.64 21.37
C GLU A 45 8.21 11.77 22.05
N LYS A 46 7.29 12.58 21.50
CA LYS A 46 5.92 12.75 22.00
C LYS A 46 4.92 12.39 20.91
N THR A 47 4.57 11.11 20.82
CA THR A 47 3.59 10.60 19.86
C THR A 47 2.18 10.67 20.44
N LYS A 48 1.31 11.47 19.81
CA LYS A 48 -0.12 11.43 20.14
C LYS A 48 -0.68 10.05 19.81
N GLY A 49 -1.58 9.55 20.65
CA GLY A 49 -2.21 8.24 20.47
C GLY A 49 -1.27 7.03 20.56
N LYS A 50 0.00 7.21 21.00
CA LYS A 50 1.03 6.15 21.03
C LYS A 50 1.32 5.53 19.64
N VAL A 51 1.01 6.25 18.57
CA VAL A 51 1.30 5.83 17.18
C VAL A 51 2.51 6.61 16.66
N ASN A 52 3.54 5.89 16.21
CA ASN A 52 4.73 6.46 15.58
C ASN A 52 4.79 6.12 14.09
N LEU A 53 4.20 6.97 13.25
CA LEU A 53 4.17 6.77 11.79
C LEU A 53 5.54 6.93 11.13
N LYS A 54 6.51 7.56 11.81
CA LYS A 54 7.90 7.69 11.34
C LYS A 54 8.65 6.35 11.26
N GLU A 55 8.17 5.33 11.96
CA GLU A 55 8.72 3.97 11.88
C GLU A 55 8.25 3.21 10.64
N ILE A 56 7.21 3.68 9.96
CA ILE A 56 6.66 3.06 8.76
C ILE A 56 7.43 3.61 7.56
N ARG A 57 8.43 2.85 7.10
CA ARG A 57 9.35 3.29 6.03
C ARG A 57 9.10 2.59 4.70
N SER A 58 8.26 1.57 4.69
CA SER A 58 7.95 0.77 3.52
C SER A 58 6.53 0.21 3.57
N GLN A 59 6.06 -0.27 2.42
CA GLN A 59 4.79 -1.00 2.33
C GLN A 59 4.80 -2.26 3.21
N ALA A 60 5.94 -2.96 3.32
CA ALA A 60 6.06 -4.13 4.18
C ALA A 60 5.82 -3.79 5.66
N ASP A 61 6.33 -2.64 6.13
CA ASP A 61 6.17 -2.20 7.52
C ASP A 61 4.71 -1.94 7.89
N ILE A 62 3.94 -1.33 6.98
CA ILE A 62 2.52 -1.07 7.21
C ILE A 62 1.68 -2.35 7.08
N LEU A 63 1.98 -3.22 6.11
CA LEU A 63 1.28 -4.50 5.93
C LEU A 63 1.47 -5.45 7.12
N ALA A 64 2.58 -5.32 7.86
CA ALA A 64 2.81 -6.06 9.10
C ALA A 64 1.95 -5.59 10.28
N LYS A 65 1.17 -4.50 10.14
CA LYS A 65 0.39 -3.86 11.21
C LYS A 65 -1.08 -3.64 10.80
N PRO A 66 -1.88 -4.70 10.59
CA PRO A 66 -3.26 -4.57 10.10
C PRO A 66 -4.19 -3.81 11.05
N GLU A 67 -3.97 -3.88 12.36
CA GLU A 67 -4.72 -3.11 13.36
C GLU A 67 -4.48 -1.60 13.18
N LEU A 68 -3.24 -1.19 12.92
CA LEU A 68 -2.90 0.20 12.62
C LEU A 68 -3.55 0.66 11.31
N ILE A 69 -3.54 -0.19 10.27
CA ILE A 69 -4.22 0.14 8.99
C ILE A 69 -5.71 0.41 9.24
N LYS A 70 -6.37 -0.43 10.04
CA LYS A 70 -7.78 -0.27 10.39
C LYS A 70 -8.04 1.07 11.10
N GLU A 71 -7.25 1.38 12.12
CA GLU A 71 -7.37 2.65 12.86
C GLU A 71 -7.16 3.87 11.94
N LEU A 72 -6.15 3.82 11.07
CA LEU A 72 -5.88 4.88 10.10
C LEU A 72 -7.05 5.07 9.12
N ILE A 73 -7.64 3.98 8.62
CA ILE A 73 -8.84 4.08 7.77
C ILE A 73 -9.96 4.78 8.51
N GLU A 74 -10.27 4.38 9.75
CA GLU A 74 -11.36 4.95 10.53
C GLU A 74 -11.16 6.45 10.74
N VAL A 75 -10.02 6.87 11.32
CA VAL A 75 -9.80 8.29 11.66
C VAL A 75 -9.68 9.20 10.43
N ILE A 76 -9.18 8.69 9.31
CA ILE A 76 -9.07 9.47 8.06
C ILE A 76 -10.42 9.54 7.35
N ASP A 77 -11.18 8.45 7.30
CA ASP A 77 -12.49 8.39 6.63
C ASP A 77 -13.52 9.26 7.36
N PHE A 78 -13.49 9.27 8.70
CA PHE A 78 -14.34 10.17 9.51
C PHE A 78 -13.86 11.62 9.53
N GLY A 79 -12.63 11.90 9.06
CA GLY A 79 -12.07 13.25 9.07
C GLY A 79 -11.63 13.73 10.46
N ASP A 80 -11.47 12.81 11.42
CA ASP A 80 -10.96 13.11 12.77
C ASP A 80 -9.48 13.51 12.73
N MET A 81 -8.77 13.11 11.67
CA MET A 81 -7.38 13.46 11.42
C MET A 81 -7.22 14.09 10.03
N PRO A 82 -6.45 15.19 9.89
CA PRO A 82 -5.73 15.94 10.94
C PRO A 82 -6.64 16.67 11.94
N PRO A 83 -6.17 17.02 13.15
CA PRO A 83 -6.98 17.72 14.15
C PRO A 83 -7.39 19.12 13.68
N GLU A 84 -8.45 19.68 14.27
CA GLU A 84 -9.06 20.97 13.85
C GLU A 84 -8.09 22.15 13.76
N ASN A 85 -6.97 22.11 14.50
CA ASN A 85 -5.95 23.16 14.52
C ASN A 85 -4.86 22.98 13.43
N GLU A 86 -4.96 21.97 12.58
CA GLU A 86 -4.07 21.70 11.45
C GLU A 86 -4.86 21.77 10.14
N GLN A 87 -4.14 21.86 9.02
CA GLN A 87 -4.76 21.91 7.70
C GLN A 87 -5.44 20.57 7.37
N PRO A 88 -6.74 20.56 7.02
CA PRO A 88 -7.43 19.32 6.64
C PRO A 88 -6.90 18.79 5.31
N LEU A 89 -7.02 17.48 5.13
CA LEU A 89 -6.76 16.84 3.82
C LEU A 89 -7.82 17.28 2.82
N SER A 90 -7.42 17.43 1.55
CA SER A 90 -8.41 17.58 0.48
C SER A 90 -9.27 16.31 0.38
N GLU A 91 -10.50 16.44 -0.13
CA GLU A 91 -11.39 15.29 -0.32
C GLU A 91 -10.75 14.22 -1.22
N GLU A 92 -10.02 14.64 -2.25
CA GLU A 92 -9.26 13.77 -3.14
C GLU A 92 -8.16 13.02 -2.39
N GLN A 93 -7.34 13.72 -1.60
CA GLN A 93 -6.29 13.11 -0.80
C GLN A 93 -6.87 12.13 0.22
N ARG A 94 -7.94 12.50 0.91
CA ARG A 94 -8.63 11.63 1.89
C ARG A 94 -9.13 10.36 1.22
N THR A 95 -9.84 10.49 0.11
CA THR A 95 -10.42 9.36 -0.63
C THR A 95 -9.33 8.43 -1.19
N ALA A 96 -8.30 8.99 -1.84
CA ALA A 96 -7.19 8.22 -2.37
C ALA A 96 -6.45 7.45 -1.27
N THR A 97 -6.23 8.09 -0.13
CA THR A 97 -5.55 7.48 1.04
C THR A 97 -6.36 6.34 1.62
N VAL A 98 -7.67 6.55 1.85
CA VAL A 98 -8.56 5.53 2.39
C VAL A 98 -8.66 4.31 1.45
N LEU A 99 -8.77 4.54 0.14
CA LEU A 99 -8.81 3.45 -0.84
C LEU A 99 -7.52 2.63 -0.83
N LEU A 100 -6.37 3.29 -0.79
CA LEU A 100 -5.08 2.61 -0.76
C LEU A 100 -4.84 1.85 0.55
N LEU A 101 -5.24 2.43 1.69
CA LEU A 101 -5.17 1.73 2.98
C LEU A 101 -6.11 0.52 3.02
N LYS A 102 -7.30 0.60 2.41
CA LYS A 102 -8.22 -0.55 2.28
C LYS A 102 -7.60 -1.66 1.43
N ASP A 103 -6.89 -1.32 0.36
CA ASP A 103 -6.13 -2.28 -0.44
C ASP A 103 -5.01 -2.95 0.38
N PHE A 104 -4.22 -2.15 1.11
CA PHE A 104 -3.19 -2.68 2.01
C PHE A 104 -3.77 -3.57 3.11
N MET A 105 -4.94 -3.25 3.67
CA MET A 105 -5.64 -4.13 4.61
C MET A 105 -5.99 -5.47 3.98
N GLY A 106 -6.48 -5.45 2.74
CA GLY A 106 -6.76 -6.67 1.97
C GLY A 106 -5.51 -7.53 1.76
N GLN A 107 -4.39 -6.90 1.40
CA GLN A 107 -3.09 -7.55 1.24
C GLN A 107 -2.60 -8.16 2.57
N ALA A 108 -2.62 -7.40 3.67
CA ALA A 108 -2.19 -7.85 4.99
C ALA A 108 -2.97 -9.09 5.46
N VAL A 109 -4.29 -9.11 5.24
CA VAL A 109 -5.14 -10.28 5.56
C VAL A 109 -4.83 -11.47 4.65
N ALA A 110 -4.59 -11.25 3.37
CA ALA A 110 -4.21 -12.32 2.43
C ALA A 110 -2.87 -12.96 2.82
N ASP A 111 -1.89 -12.14 3.19
CA ASP A 111 -0.55 -12.55 3.59
C ASP A 111 -0.58 -13.37 4.87
N ALA A 112 -1.34 -12.91 5.88
CA ALA A 112 -1.57 -13.64 7.11
C ALA A 112 -2.24 -15.02 6.87
N LYS A 113 -3.10 -15.15 5.86
CA LYS A 113 -3.69 -16.44 5.46
C LYS A 113 -2.70 -17.37 4.78
N ARG A 114 -1.75 -16.84 3.99
CA ARG A 114 -0.72 -17.65 3.32
C ARG A 114 0.29 -18.23 4.31
N GLY A 115 0.63 -17.50 5.37
CA GLY A 115 1.57 -17.95 6.41
C GLY A 115 1.03 -19.02 7.37
N LYS A 116 -0.30 -19.23 7.42
CA LYS A 116 -0.90 -20.26 8.28
C LYS A 116 -0.86 -21.63 7.59
N PRO A 117 -0.21 -22.67 8.16
CA PRO A 117 -0.25 -23.99 7.58
C PRO A 117 -1.70 -24.46 7.47
N ARG A 118 -2.12 -24.83 6.26
CA ARG A 118 -3.43 -25.46 6.07
C ARG A 118 -3.34 -26.86 6.65
N LEU A 119 -3.97 -27.07 7.81
CA LEU A 119 -4.15 -28.42 8.35
C LEU A 119 -5.02 -29.19 7.35
N SER A 120 -4.40 -30.06 6.56
CA SER A 120 -5.13 -30.99 5.70
C SER A 120 -5.65 -32.12 6.56
N ARG A 121 -6.95 -32.43 6.43
CA ARG A 121 -7.53 -33.60 7.10
C ARG A 121 -6.94 -34.84 6.43
N LEU A 122 -6.08 -35.55 7.17
CA LEU A 122 -5.52 -36.81 6.70
C LEU A 122 -6.66 -37.81 6.40
N ASN A 123 -6.56 -38.48 5.26
CA ASN A 123 -7.50 -39.52 4.89
C ASN A 123 -7.23 -40.80 5.70
N ARG A 124 -8.21 -41.73 5.74
CA ARG A 124 -8.11 -42.98 6.52
C ARG A 124 -6.87 -43.81 6.20
N PHE A 125 -6.36 -43.78 4.97
CA PHE A 125 -5.18 -44.54 4.56
C PHE A 125 -3.88 -43.94 5.12
N GLN A 126 -3.82 -42.62 5.31
CA GLN A 126 -2.66 -41.92 5.87
C GLN A 126 -2.51 -42.13 7.38
N TYR A 127 -3.58 -42.52 8.08
CA TYR A 127 -3.51 -42.90 9.50
C TYR A 127 -2.87 -44.27 9.75
N ASN A 128 -2.82 -45.14 8.73
CA ASN A 128 -2.45 -46.55 8.88
C ASN A 128 -0.99 -46.88 8.50
N ASN A 129 -0.13 -45.88 8.26
CA ASN A 129 1.29 -46.09 7.92
C ASN A 129 2.21 -45.67 9.07
N SER A 130 2.03 -46.30 10.22
CA SER A 130 2.87 -46.15 11.43
C SER A 130 3.74 -47.38 11.63
#